data_AF-A0A4R5D6Q5-F1
#
_entry.id   AF-A0A4R5D6Q5-F1
#
_cell.length_a   1.000
_cell.length_b   1.000
_cell.length_c   1.000
_cell.angle_alpha   90.00
_cell.angle_beta   90.00
_cell.angle_gamma   90.00
#
_symmetry.space_group_name_H-M   'P 1'
#
loop_
_entity.id
_entity.type
_entity.pdbx_description
1 polymer ?
#
loop_
_entity_poly.entity_id
_entity_poly.type
_entity_poly.pdbx_seq_one_letter_code
_entity_poly.pdbx_strand_id
1 'polypeptide(L)'
;MLESVVAFAGAAVLIAMAPGPSTVVIMRESMRSRRAGLVTVLGNEAGVLAWGLAAAVGLSALLAASRLAYDGLRVAGAVVLVWFGVRALWHARRGVAVPEGDAVPG
;
A
#
# COMPACT_ATOMS: atom_id res chain seq x y z
N MET A 1 -18.23 -14.61 10.85
CA MET A 1 -17.19 -14.78 9.79
C MET A 1 -17.51 -13.98 8.53
N LEU A 2 -18.72 -14.06 7.97
CA LEU A 2 -19.11 -13.27 6.79
C LEU A 2 -18.96 -11.75 6.99
N GLU A 3 -19.34 -11.20 8.15
CA GLU A 3 -19.14 -9.77 8.45
C GLU A 3 -17.67 -9.33 8.35
N SER A 4 -16.74 -10.11 8.91
CA SER A 4 -15.30 -9.78 8.87
C SER A 4 -14.76 -9.84 7.44
N VAL A 5 -15.25 -10.77 6.62
CA VAL A 5 -14.86 -10.88 5.21
C VAL A 5 -15.40 -9.71 4.41
N VAL A 6 -16.64 -9.28 4.65
CA VAL A 6 -17.25 -8.13 3.98
C VAL A 6 -16.55 -6.82 4.40
N ALA A 7 -16.27 -6.64 5.69
CA ALA A 7 -15.53 -5.48 6.19
C ALA A 7 -14.09 -5.43 5.64
N PHE A 8 -13.40 -6.58 5.58
CA PHE A 8 -12.07 -6.69 4.98
C PHE A 8 -12.10 -6.40 3.47
N ALA A 9 -13.05 -6.99 2.74
CA ALA A 9 -13.20 -6.75 1.31
C ALA A 9 -13.48 -5.26 1.02
N GLY A 10 -14.36 -4.64 1.80
CA GLY A 10 -14.63 -3.20 1.71
C GLY A 10 -13.37 -2.38 1.98
N ALA A 11 -12.64 -2.67 3.05
CA ALA A 11 -11.38 -1.99 3.37
C ALA A 11 -10.31 -2.20 2.27
N ALA A 12 -10.18 -3.42 1.74
CA ALA A 12 -9.23 -3.75 0.69
C ALA A 12 -9.53 -3.01 -0.61
N VAL A 13 -10.81 -2.90 -1.00
CA VAL A 13 -11.24 -2.11 -2.17
C VAL A 13 -10.92 -0.63 -1.96
N LEU A 14 -11.21 -0.08 -0.77
CA LEU A 14 -10.92 1.32 -0.47
C LEU A 14 -9.41 1.63 -0.50
N ILE A 15 -8.57 0.71 0.00
CA ILE A 15 -7.11 0.84 -0.05
C ILE A 15 -6.60 0.72 -1.49
N ALA A 16 -7.14 -0.21 -2.27
CA ALA A 16 -6.74 -0.42 -3.67
C ALA A 16 -7.09 0.78 -4.58
N MET A 17 -8.15 1.51 -4.25
CA MET A 17 -8.57 2.71 -5.00
C MET A 17 -7.69 3.94 -4.74
N ALA A 18 -6.85 3.94 -3.70
CA ALA A 18 -5.89 5.01 -3.46
C ALA A 18 -4.64 4.77 -4.33
N PRO A 19 -4.37 5.59 -5.37
CA PRO A 19 -3.12 5.46 -6.12
C PRO A 19 -1.94 5.66 -5.16
N GLY A 20 -1.23 4.58 -4.89
CA GLY A 20 -0.15 4.58 -3.92
C GLY A 20 1.06 5.40 -4.40
N PRO A 21 1.97 5.78 -3.50
CA PRO A 21 3.22 6.43 -3.87
C PRO A 21 4.01 5.63 -4.92
N SER A 22 3.98 4.30 -4.85
CA SER A 22 4.59 3.39 -5.82
C SER A 22 3.94 3.51 -7.21
N THR A 23 2.60 3.54 -7.28
CA THR A 23 1.86 3.69 -8.54
C THR A 23 2.20 5.01 -9.25
N VAL A 24 2.35 6.11 -8.51
CA VAL A 24 2.73 7.42 -9.06
C VAL A 24 4.15 7.41 -9.63
N VAL A 25 5.09 6.77 -8.92
CA VAL A 25 6.49 6.66 -9.37
C VAL A 25 6.60 5.76 -10.59
N ILE A 26 5.92 4.61 -10.61
CA ILE A 26 5.90 3.68 -11.74
C ILE A 26 5.27 4.36 -12.98
N MET A 27 4.19 5.13 -12.80
CA MET A 27 3.56 5.88 -13.89
C MET A 27 4.51 6.93 -14.45
N ARG A 28 5.16 7.73 -13.59
CA ARG A 28 6.16 8.73 -14.03
C ARG A 28 7.31 8.12 -14.80
N GLU A 29 7.85 7.01 -14.31
CA GLU A 29 9.03 6.40 -14.95
C GLU A 29 8.66 5.62 -16.22
N SER A 30 7.45 5.05 -16.29
CA SER A 30 6.91 4.42 -17.51
C SER A 30 6.64 5.45 -18.61
N MET A 31 6.19 6.66 -18.26
CA MET A 31 6.05 7.79 -19.18
C MET A 31 7.41 8.28 -19.71
N ARG A 32 8.48 8.13 -18.93
CA ARG A 32 9.85 8.51 -19.34
C ARG A 32 10.50 7.50 -20.28
N SER A 33 10.32 6.20 -20.01
CA SER A 33 10.86 5.12 -20.83
C SER A 33 10.26 3.77 -20.41
N ARG A 34 9.85 2.95 -21.39
CA ARG A 34 9.31 1.60 -21.13
C ARG A 34 10.31 0.70 -20.40
N ARG A 35 11.61 0.86 -20.66
CA ARG A 35 12.68 0.13 -19.93
C ARG A 35 12.85 0.65 -18.50
N ALA A 36 12.80 1.97 -18.31
CA ALA A 36 12.94 2.57 -16.99
C ALA A 36 11.79 2.15 -16.07
N GLY A 37 10.55 2.19 -16.57
CA GLY A 37 9.37 1.67 -15.87
C GLY A 37 9.50 0.19 -15.48
N LEU A 38 9.97 -0.67 -16.39
CA LEU A 38 10.18 -2.10 -16.09
C LEU A 38 11.21 -2.35 -14.99
N VAL A 39 12.34 -1.62 -15.00
CA VAL A 39 13.37 -1.75 -13.97
C VAL A 39 12.85 -1.27 -12.61
N THR A 40 12.10 -0.17 -12.59
CA THR A 40 11.48 0.34 -11.34
C THR A 40 10.46 -0.64 -10.77
N VAL A 41 9.63 -1.26 -11.62
CA VAL A 41 8.66 -2.28 -11.19
C VAL A 41 9.39 -3.51 -10.65
N LEU A 42 10.37 -4.04 -11.39
CA LEU A 42 11.13 -5.22 -10.95
C LEU A 42 11.88 -4.97 -9.64
N GLY A 43 12.47 -3.78 -9.47
CA GLY A 43 13.12 -3.39 -8.22
C GLY A 43 12.13 -3.29 -7.06
N ASN A 44 10.94 -2.70 -7.29
CA ASN A 44 9.87 -2.64 -6.29
C ASN A 44 9.42 -4.04 -5.88
N GLU A 45 9.08 -4.91 -6.84
CA GLU A 45 8.62 -6.27 -6.55
C GLU A 45 9.70 -7.10 -5.84
N ALA A 46 10.96 -7.03 -6.28
CA ALA A 46 12.06 -7.72 -5.62
C ALA A 46 12.25 -7.24 -4.17
N GLY A 47 12.15 -5.92 -3.93
CA GLY A 47 12.21 -5.34 -2.60
C GLY A 47 11.05 -5.81 -1.71
N VAL A 48 9.82 -5.81 -2.23
CA VAL A 48 8.63 -6.29 -1.52
C VAL A 48 8.74 -7.78 -1.19
N LEU A 49 9.22 -8.60 -2.12
CA LEU A 49 9.44 -10.03 -1.89
C LEU A 49 10.52 -10.29 -0.83
N ALA A 50 11.66 -9.61 -0.92
CA ALA A 50 12.74 -9.74 0.05
C ALA A 50 12.29 -9.31 1.46
N TRP A 51 11.58 -8.19 1.57
CA TRP A 51 11.00 -7.72 2.82
C TRP A 51 9.95 -8.69 3.37
N GLY A 52 9.06 -9.20 2.51
CA GLY A 52 8.03 -10.18 2.89
C GLY A 52 8.62 -11.49 3.40
N LEU A 53 9.67 -11.99 2.76
CA LEU A 53 10.41 -13.18 3.22
C LEU A 53 11.07 -12.93 4.59
N ALA A 54 11.75 -11.79 4.74
CA ALA A 54 12.35 -11.41 6.01
C ALA A 54 11.30 -11.28 7.13
N ALA A 55 10.15 -10.68 6.83
CA ALA A 55 9.04 -10.55 7.76
C ALA A 55 8.43 -11.92 8.12
N ALA A 56 8.24 -12.83 7.16
CA ALA A 56 7.71 -14.16 7.42
C ALA A 56 8.64 -15.00 8.30
N VAL A 57 9.95 -14.96 8.03
CA VAL A 57 10.96 -15.63 8.85
C VAL A 57 11.01 -15.00 10.25
N GLY A 58 11.07 -13.67 10.32
CA GLY A 58 11.13 -12.94 11.59
C GLY A 58 9.88 -13.13 12.46
N LEU A 59 8.69 -13.12 11.86
CA LEU A 59 7.43 -13.35 12.55
C LEU A 59 7.34 -14.80 13.08
N SER A 60 7.81 -15.77 12.30
CA SER A 60 7.89 -17.18 12.73
C SER A 60 8.83 -17.34 13.94
N ALA A 61 9.99 -16.67 13.91
CA ALA A 61 10.91 -16.64 15.04
C ALA A 61 10.29 -15.96 16.27
N LEU A 62 9.56 -14.85 16.07
CA LEU A 62 8.91 -14.11 17.16
C LEU A 62 7.80 -14.93 17.83
N LEU A 63 7.00 -15.62 17.03
CA LEU A 63 5.96 -16.55 17.49
C LEU A 63 6.54 -17.69 18.32
N ALA A 64 7.69 -18.25 17.90
CA ALA A 64 8.38 -19.30 18.64
C ALA A 64 9.01 -18.78 19.95
N ALA A 65 9.45 -17.52 19.97
CA ALA A 65 10.15 -16.93 21.10
C ALA A 65 9.22 -16.43 22.22
N SER A 66 8.10 -15.73 21.91
CA SER A 66 7.26 -15.12 22.96
C SER A 66 5.84 -14.74 22.52
N ARG A 67 4.85 -15.11 23.36
CA ARG A 67 3.44 -14.69 23.20
C ARG A 67 3.24 -13.19 23.38
N LEU A 68 3.89 -12.56 24.37
CA LEU A 68 3.73 -11.13 24.64
C LEU A 68 4.24 -10.26 23.50
N ALA A 69 5.37 -10.66 22.87
CA ALA A 69 5.93 -9.93 21.74
C ALA A 69 5.00 -10.00 20.52
N TYR A 70 4.42 -11.18 20.26
CA TYR A 70 3.43 -11.35 19.20
C TYR A 70 2.15 -10.54 19.47
N ASP A 71 1.63 -10.56 20.70
CA ASP A 71 0.44 -9.78 21.05
C ASP A 71 0.68 -8.27 20.92
N GLY A 72 1.84 -7.78 21.37
CA GLY A 72 2.25 -6.39 21.17
C GLY A 72 2.34 -6.02 19.69
N LEU A 73 2.96 -6.86 18.87
CA LEU A 73 3.05 -6.66 17.42
C LEU A 73 1.67 -6.67 16.75
N ARG A 74 0.78 -7.58 17.16
CA ARG A 74 -0.59 -7.69 16.65
C ARG A 74 -1.39 -6.41 16.94
N VAL A 75 -1.31 -5.89 18.17
CA VAL A 75 -1.98 -4.64 18.55
C VAL A 75 -1.38 -3.46 17.80
N ALA A 76 -0.04 -3.37 17.71
CA ALA A 76 0.64 -2.33 16.95
C ALA A 76 0.22 -2.33 15.47
N GLY A 77 0.16 -3.52 14.84
CA GLY A 77 -0.31 -3.69 13.47
C GLY A 77 -1.75 -3.21 13.29
N ALA A 78 -2.64 -3.51 14.23
CA ALA A 78 -4.02 -3.01 14.21
C ALA A 78 -4.08 -1.48 14.26
N VAL A 79 -3.30 -0.85 15.14
CA VAL A 79 -3.22 0.63 15.25
C VAL A 79 -2.72 1.26 13.94
N VAL A 80 -1.66 0.70 13.34
CA VAL A 80 -1.11 1.18 12.06
C VAL A 80 -2.15 1.08 10.94
N LEU A 81 -2.91 -0.02 10.87
CA LEU A 81 -3.98 -0.18 9.87
C LEU A 81 -5.11 0.84 10.07
N VAL A 82 -5.53 1.08 11.31
CA VAL A 82 -6.54 2.12 11.61
C VAL A 82 -6.04 3.49 11.18
N TRP A 83 -4.78 3.82 11.50
CA TRP A 83 -4.19 5.10 11.09
C TRP A 83 -4.12 5.26 9.57
N PHE A 84 -3.69 4.22 8.84
CA PHE A 84 -3.68 4.24 7.38
C PHE A 84 -5.09 4.37 6.79
N GLY A 85 -6.08 3.67 7.34
CA GLY A 85 -7.48 3.78 6.90
C GLY A 85 -8.03 5.20 7.09
N VAL A 86 -7.79 5.81 8.26
CA VAL A 86 -8.21 7.20 8.53
C VAL A 86 -7.50 8.17 7.59
N ARG A 87 -6.18 8.01 7.39
CA ARG A 87 -5.39 8.85 6.49
C ARG A 87 -5.86 8.73 5.04
N ALA A 88 -6.17 7.52 4.57
CA ALA A 88 -6.73 7.28 3.24
C ALA A 88 -8.07 8.02 3.06
N LEU A 89 -8.97 7.91 4.05
CA LEU A 89 -10.26 8.61 4.01
C LEU A 89 -10.10 10.13 4.02
N TRP A 90 -9.12 10.66 4.76
CA TRP A 90 -8.85 12.10 4.79
C TRP A 90 -8.29 12.63 3.47
N HIS A 91 -7.36 11.90 2.84
CA HIS A 91 -6.84 12.28 1.53
C HIS A 91 -7.88 12.16 0.42
N ALA A 92 -8.74 11.13 0.43
CA ALA A 92 -9.85 10.99 -0.50
C ALA A 92 -10.81 12.20 -0.45
N ARG A 93 -11.01 12.77 0.73
CA ARG A 93 -11.85 13.98 0.93
C ARG A 93 -11.20 15.27 0.42
N ARG A 94 -9.89 15.31 0.14
CA ARG A 94 -9.18 16.53 -0.29
C ARG A 94 -9.07 16.71 -1.80
N GLY A 95 -9.69 15.82 -2.60
CA GLY A 95 -9.90 16.02 -4.03
C GLY A 95 -8.65 15.87 -4.88
N VAL A 96 -8.73 14.98 -5.88
CA VAL A 96 -7.86 15.03 -7.06
C VAL A 96 -8.21 16.31 -7.79
N ALA A 97 -7.38 17.34 -7.66
CA ALA A 97 -7.44 18.49 -8.55
C ALA A 97 -7.16 17.98 -9.97
N VAL A 98 -8.20 17.87 -10.79
CA VAL A 98 -8.07 17.62 -12.21
C VAL A 98 -7.35 18.84 -12.79
N PRO A 99 -6.15 18.70 -13.37
CA PRO A 99 -5.54 19.80 -14.10
C PRO A 99 -6.48 20.12 -15.25
N GLU A 100 -7.10 21.30 -15.21
CA GLU A 100 -7.87 21.85 -16.31
C GLU A 100 -6.90 21.97 -17.48
N GLY A 101 -6.94 20.98 -18.39
CA GLY A 101 -6.13 20.93 -19.58
C GLY A 101 -6.49 22.14 -20.44
N ASP A 102 -5.53 23.03 -20.58
CA ASP A 102 -5.63 24.26 -21.34
C ASP A 102 -6.26 24.00 -22.71
N ALA A 103 -7.36 24.69 -22.97
CA ALA A 103 -8.05 24.68 -24.26
C ALA A 103 -7.04 25.00 -25.36
N VAL A 104 -6.82 24.06 -26.26
CA VAL A 104 -6.04 24.26 -27.50
C VAL A 104 -6.75 25.32 -28.34
N PRO A 105 -6.18 26.52 -28.54
CA PRO A 105 -6.72 27.47 -29.51
C PRO A 105 -6.42 26.96 -30.92
N GLY A 106 -7.45 26.95 -31.77
CA GLY A 106 -7.35 26.59 -33.19
C GLY A 106 -6.60 27.61 -34.04
#